data_AF-A0A1H3ZFW9-F1
#
_entry.id   AF-A0A1H3ZFW9-F1
#
_cell.length_a   1.000
_cell.length_b   1.000
_cell.length_c   1.000
_cell.angle_alpha   90.00
_cell.angle_beta   90.00
_cell.angle_gamma   90.00
#
_symmetry.space_group_name_H-M   'P 1'
#
loop_
_entity.id
_entity.type
_entity.pdbx_description
1 polymer ?
#
loop_
_entity_poly.entity_id
_entity_poly.type
_entity_poly.pdbx_seq_one_letter_code
_entity_poly.pdbx_strand_id
1 'polypeptide(L)'
;MKRLVCLLSVFIFIAGCQNKESEMTTMTDMLDKEEPVAFLEMNSNDFHYSMDEQAKTTEEDKIQKFKNMINGFELQAVKKEENSEVYKGLNKLRNEGKSLITFLRPGKNSEDSLMLELTADGSGLFVNFDKGNAGPLYKVVNGSSEIYEKLHSYYLSINKEVPLQENEGKEREG
;
A
#
# COMPACT_ATOMS: atom_id res chain seq x y z
N MET A 1 15.64 20.99 -70.96
CA MET A 1 15.34 19.56 -70.70
C MET A 1 16.41 18.99 -69.77
N LYS A 2 15.97 18.17 -68.81
CA LYS A 2 16.71 17.40 -67.79
C LYS A 2 16.90 18.13 -66.45
N ARG A 3 15.99 17.88 -65.49
CA ARG A 3 16.10 16.90 -64.35
C ARG A 3 16.91 17.56 -63.21
N LEU A 4 16.60 17.51 -61.92
CA LEU A 4 15.65 16.83 -61.02
C LEU A 4 15.84 17.62 -59.69
N VAL A 5 14.81 18.05 -58.97
CA VAL A 5 14.29 17.39 -57.75
C VAL A 5 15.17 17.59 -56.49
N CYS A 6 14.48 17.95 -55.38
CA CYS A 6 14.92 17.99 -53.96
C CYS A 6 15.85 19.15 -53.59
N LEU A 7 15.57 19.96 -52.57
CA LEU A 7 15.17 19.59 -51.22
C LEU A 7 14.16 20.58 -50.62
N LEU A 8 12.94 20.10 -50.42
CA LEU A 8 11.92 20.71 -49.58
C LEU A 8 11.74 19.75 -48.40
N SER A 9 12.63 19.83 -47.41
CA SER A 9 12.56 18.98 -46.22
C SER A 9 13.38 19.58 -45.08
N VAL A 10 12.89 20.68 -44.53
CA VAL A 10 13.06 20.95 -43.10
C VAL A 10 11.67 20.81 -42.48
N PHE A 11 11.14 19.58 -42.52
CA PHE A 11 10.09 19.22 -41.58
C PHE A 11 10.80 18.98 -40.25
N ILE A 12 10.56 19.94 -39.38
CA ILE A 12 10.90 19.98 -37.97
C ILE A 12 10.47 18.63 -37.34
N PHE A 13 11.41 17.74 -37.11
CA PHE A 13 11.22 16.59 -36.22
C PHE A 13 11.26 17.11 -34.77
N ILE A 14 10.19 17.79 -34.35
CA ILE A 14 9.78 17.73 -32.94
C ILE A 14 8.91 16.47 -32.84
N ALA A 15 9.55 15.31 -33.01
CA ALA A 15 8.96 14.09 -32.50
C ALA A 15 9.06 14.22 -30.98
N GLY A 16 7.93 14.61 -30.39
CA GLY A 16 7.81 14.84 -28.98
C GLY A 16 8.39 13.68 -28.20
N CYS A 17 9.37 13.97 -27.34
CA CYS A 17 9.43 13.33 -26.05
C CYS A 17 8.17 13.75 -25.28
N GLN A 18 6.99 13.27 -25.70
CA GLN A 18 5.90 13.09 -24.77
C GLN A 18 6.41 12.00 -23.83
N ASN A 19 7.07 12.44 -22.75
CA ASN A 19 7.07 11.68 -21.53
C ASN A 19 5.63 11.21 -21.36
N LYS A 20 5.38 9.92 -21.51
CA LYS A 20 4.14 9.33 -21.00
C LYS A 20 4.13 9.74 -19.53
N GLU A 21 3.34 10.76 -19.21
CA GLU A 21 3.06 11.12 -17.84
C GLU A 21 2.64 9.83 -17.15
N SER A 22 3.32 9.51 -16.05
CA SER A 22 3.01 8.30 -15.30
C SER A 22 1.54 8.33 -14.94
N GLU A 23 0.80 7.28 -15.30
CA GLU A 23 -0.65 7.21 -15.13
C GLU A 23 -0.99 7.37 -13.64
N MET A 24 -1.76 8.43 -13.36
CA MET A 24 -2.31 8.71 -12.04
C MET A 24 -3.67 8.04 -11.93
N THR A 25 -3.93 7.43 -10.78
CA THR A 25 -5.21 6.79 -10.44
C THR A 25 -5.53 7.07 -8.97
N THR A 26 -6.79 6.99 -8.58
CA THR A 26 -7.16 7.10 -7.17
C THR A 26 -7.25 5.72 -6.52
N MET A 27 -7.11 5.67 -5.19
CA MET A 27 -7.37 4.46 -4.41
C MET A 27 -8.82 3.98 -4.57
N THR A 28 -9.78 4.90 -4.64
CA THR A 28 -11.20 4.57 -4.86
C THR A 28 -11.39 3.78 -6.14
N ASP A 29 -10.79 4.22 -7.24
CA ASP A 29 -10.90 3.55 -8.54
C ASP A 29 -10.33 2.12 -8.51
N MET A 30 -9.37 1.86 -7.63
CA MET A 30 -8.83 0.51 -7.43
C MET A 30 -9.77 -0.34 -6.57
N LEU A 31 -10.31 0.23 -5.49
CA LEU A 31 -11.24 -0.48 -4.60
C LEU A 31 -12.55 -0.87 -5.29
N ASP A 32 -13.06 -0.04 -6.21
CA ASP A 32 -14.35 -0.26 -6.87
C ASP A 32 -14.30 -1.28 -8.02
N LYS A 33 -13.10 -1.60 -8.53
CA LYS A 33 -12.90 -2.58 -9.62
C LYS A 33 -12.80 -4.02 -9.13
N GLU A 34 -12.46 -4.21 -7.87
CA GLU A 34 -12.22 -5.52 -7.28
C GLU A 34 -13.48 -6.09 -6.62
N GLU A 35 -13.42 -7.38 -6.27
CA GLU A 35 -14.47 -8.01 -5.46
C GLU A 35 -14.66 -7.28 -4.11
N PRO A 36 -15.89 -7.26 -3.55
CA PRO A 36 -16.17 -6.58 -2.31
C PRO A 36 -15.27 -7.07 -1.16
N VAL A 37 -14.53 -6.13 -0.56
CA VAL A 37 -13.67 -6.41 0.61
C VAL A 37 -14.55 -6.78 1.82
N ALA A 38 -14.30 -7.95 2.40
CA ALA A 38 -14.97 -8.40 3.63
C ALA A 38 -13.98 -8.75 4.77
N PHE A 39 -12.69 -8.61 4.54
CA PHE A 39 -11.65 -8.90 5.53
C PHE A 39 -10.54 -7.86 5.47
N LEU A 40 -10.15 -7.36 6.65
CA LEU A 40 -9.06 -6.42 6.85
C LEU A 40 -8.03 -7.03 7.81
N GLU A 41 -6.77 -6.99 7.41
CA GLU A 41 -5.62 -7.36 8.23
C GLU A 41 -4.58 -6.24 8.18
N MET A 42 -4.10 -5.81 9.34
CA MET A 42 -3.10 -4.77 9.49
C MET A 42 -1.97 -5.25 10.39
N ASN A 43 -0.74 -4.99 9.98
CA ASN A 43 0.47 -5.35 10.68
C ASN A 43 1.36 -4.10 10.82
N SER A 44 1.76 -3.77 12.05
CA SER A 44 2.85 -2.83 12.29
C SER A 44 4.17 -3.59 12.21
N ASN A 45 5.07 -3.19 11.33
CA ASN A 45 6.39 -3.80 11.25
C ASN A 45 7.32 -3.10 12.26
N ASP A 46 7.16 -3.43 13.54
CA ASP A 46 8.26 -3.33 14.51
C ASP A 46 9.00 -4.67 14.48
N PHE A 47 10.32 -4.68 14.27
CA PHE A 47 11.09 -5.91 14.01
C PHE A 47 11.07 -6.94 15.16
N HIS A 48 10.39 -6.61 16.26
CA HIS A 48 10.10 -7.49 17.39
C HIS A 48 8.80 -8.26 17.14
N TYR A 49 8.93 -9.27 16.28
CA TYR A 49 7.90 -10.28 16.01
C TYR A 49 7.35 -10.89 17.30
N SER A 50 6.12 -10.51 17.66
CA SER A 50 5.14 -11.42 18.20
C SER A 50 4.14 -11.73 17.07
N MET A 51 3.95 -13.01 16.73
CA MET A 51 2.85 -13.41 15.84
C MET A 51 1.45 -13.10 16.42
N ASP A 52 1.40 -12.58 17.65
CA ASP A 52 0.18 -12.23 18.37
C ASP A 52 -0.26 -10.77 18.16
N GLU A 53 0.57 -9.90 17.57
CA GLU A 53 0.22 -8.49 17.30
C GLU A 53 -0.28 -8.28 15.87
N GLN A 54 -1.44 -8.86 15.55
CA GLN A 54 -2.10 -8.64 14.26
C GLN A 54 -3.52 -8.14 14.44
N ALA A 55 -3.75 -6.90 14.01
CA ALA A 55 -5.07 -6.29 13.95
C ALA A 55 -5.87 -6.90 12.79
N LYS A 56 -6.96 -7.61 13.11
CA LYS A 56 -7.83 -8.26 12.11
C LYS A 56 -9.29 -7.98 12.38
N THR A 57 -10.06 -7.76 11.32
CA THR A 57 -11.51 -7.61 11.45
C THR A 57 -12.27 -8.03 10.19
N THR A 58 -13.49 -8.52 10.40
CA THR A 58 -14.53 -8.77 9.38
C THR A 58 -15.76 -7.87 9.63
N GLU A 59 -15.69 -6.95 10.58
CA GLU A 59 -16.80 -6.04 10.91
C GLU A 59 -16.89 -4.95 9.84
N GLU A 60 -18.05 -4.84 9.19
CA GLU A 60 -18.26 -3.98 8.02
C GLU A 60 -18.03 -2.49 8.33
N ASP A 61 -18.45 -2.01 9.49
CA ASP A 61 -18.29 -0.62 9.93
C ASP A 61 -16.80 -0.26 10.11
N LYS A 62 -16.00 -1.18 10.66
CA LYS A 62 -14.55 -1.05 10.79
C LYS A 62 -13.88 -1.02 9.42
N ILE A 63 -14.22 -1.97 8.54
CA ILE A 63 -13.70 -2.00 7.16
C ILE A 63 -14.03 -0.71 6.41
N GLN A 64 -15.28 -0.23 6.51
CA GLN A 64 -15.70 1.00 5.84
C GLN A 64 -14.99 2.22 6.42
N LYS A 65 -14.80 2.28 7.75
CA LYS A 65 -14.00 3.34 8.39
C LYS A 65 -12.57 3.34 7.86
N PHE A 66 -11.95 2.17 7.69
CA PHE A 66 -10.64 2.06 7.05
C PHE A 66 -10.63 2.58 5.61
N LYS A 67 -11.55 2.10 4.77
CA LYS A 67 -11.68 2.55 3.37
C LYS A 67 -11.82 4.07 3.28
N ASN A 68 -12.63 4.68 4.15
CA ASN A 68 -12.82 6.13 4.19
C ASN A 68 -11.53 6.90 4.50
N MET A 69 -10.63 6.35 5.34
CA MET A 69 -9.35 7.00 5.66
C MET A 69 -8.38 6.99 4.47
N ILE A 70 -8.43 5.97 3.62
CA ILE A 70 -7.51 5.81 2.49
C ILE A 70 -8.10 6.26 1.14
N ASN A 71 -9.39 6.60 1.10
CA ASN A 71 -10.12 6.94 -0.12
C ASN A 71 -9.49 8.12 -0.89
N GLY A 72 -8.85 9.04 -0.18
CA GLY A 72 -8.21 10.22 -0.77
C GLY A 72 -6.82 9.97 -1.36
N PHE A 73 -6.28 8.75 -1.30
CA PHE A 73 -4.94 8.51 -1.82
C PHE A 73 -4.87 8.59 -3.34
N GLU A 74 -3.91 9.38 -3.80
CA GLU A 74 -3.48 9.44 -5.19
C GLU A 74 -2.34 8.46 -5.38
N LEU A 75 -2.46 7.66 -6.44
CA LEU A 75 -1.56 6.57 -6.77
C LEU A 75 -0.88 6.87 -8.11
N GLN A 76 0.44 6.79 -8.12
CA GLN A 76 1.23 6.90 -9.34
C GLN A 76 1.84 5.55 -9.69
N ALA A 77 1.63 5.07 -10.92
CA ALA A 77 2.24 3.85 -11.39
C ALA A 77 3.78 3.94 -11.35
N VAL A 78 4.42 2.89 -10.83
CA VAL A 78 5.87 2.75 -10.77
C VAL A 78 6.34 1.91 -11.94
N LYS A 79 7.36 2.37 -12.66
CA LYS A 79 7.95 1.57 -13.73
C LYS A 79 8.70 0.38 -13.15
N LYS A 80 8.69 -0.75 -13.85
CA LYS A 80 9.26 -2.01 -13.36
C LYS A 80 10.72 -1.88 -12.93
N GLU A 81 11.50 -1.09 -13.65
CA GLU A 81 12.91 -0.77 -13.37
C GLU A 81 13.11 0.03 -12.07
N GLU A 82 12.12 0.83 -11.66
CA GLU A 82 12.15 1.68 -10.46
C GLU A 82 11.68 0.92 -9.20
N ASN A 83 11.05 -0.26 -9.34
CA ASN A 83 10.52 -1.05 -8.22
C ASN A 83 11.56 -1.24 -7.11
N SER A 84 12.80 -1.57 -7.48
CA SER A 84 13.86 -1.85 -6.51
C SER A 84 14.22 -0.63 -5.65
N GLU A 85 14.10 0.59 -6.19
CA GLU A 85 14.39 1.83 -5.48
C GLU A 85 13.27 2.17 -4.50
N VAL A 86 12.01 1.98 -4.91
CA VAL A 86 10.84 2.15 -4.03
C VAL A 86 10.94 1.22 -2.83
N TYR A 87 11.21 -0.07 -3.05
CA TYR A 87 11.38 -1.02 -1.95
C TYR A 87 12.54 -0.67 -1.02
N LYS A 88 13.67 -0.19 -1.57
CA LYS A 88 14.80 0.28 -0.75
C LYS A 88 14.45 1.49 0.10
N GLY A 89 13.68 2.43 -0.44
CA GLY A 89 13.21 3.61 0.30
C GLY A 89 12.38 3.24 1.52
N LEU A 90 11.45 2.29 1.35
CA LEU A 90 10.58 1.82 2.44
C LEU A 90 11.32 0.94 3.46
N ASN A 91 12.29 0.13 3.03
CA ASN A 91 13.02 -0.78 3.92
C ASN A 91 13.66 -0.07 5.12
N LYS A 92 14.15 1.16 4.96
CA LYS A 92 14.71 1.90 6.10
C LYS A 92 13.67 2.12 7.20
N LEU A 93 12.47 2.56 6.82
CA LEU A 93 11.39 2.88 7.77
C LEU A 93 10.71 1.62 8.32
N ARG A 94 10.64 0.54 7.51
CA ARG A 94 10.26 -0.80 8.00
C ARG A 94 11.17 -1.28 9.13
N ASN A 95 12.47 -1.03 9.04
CA ASN A 95 13.43 -1.44 10.08
C ASN A 95 13.32 -0.59 11.36
N GLU A 96 12.62 0.55 11.32
CA GLU A 96 12.46 1.47 12.45
C GLU A 96 11.10 1.35 13.15
N GLY A 97 10.25 0.36 12.84
CA GLY A 97 8.92 0.29 13.45
C GLY A 97 7.89 1.24 12.83
N LYS A 98 8.24 1.91 11.73
CA LYS A 98 7.52 3.07 11.20
C LYS A 98 6.83 2.76 9.89
N SER A 99 6.22 1.57 9.80
CA SER A 99 5.49 1.12 8.63
C SER A 99 4.28 0.28 9.02
N LEU A 100 3.14 0.60 8.42
CA LEU A 100 1.90 -0.15 8.51
C LEU A 100 1.63 -0.84 7.17
N ILE A 101 1.59 -2.17 7.20
CA ILE A 101 1.16 -2.98 6.05
C ILE A 101 -0.27 -3.43 6.28
N THR A 102 -1.13 -3.15 5.31
CA THR A 102 -2.54 -3.50 5.34
C THR A 102 -2.89 -4.38 4.15
N PHE A 103 -3.67 -5.43 4.40
CA PHE A 103 -4.30 -6.27 3.40
C PHE A 103 -5.82 -6.15 3.49
N LEU A 104 -6.44 -5.79 2.36
CA LEU A 104 -7.88 -5.86 2.15
C LEU A 104 -8.17 -7.08 1.28
N ARG A 105 -9.06 -7.97 1.73
CA ARG A 105 -9.38 -9.21 1.01
C ARG A 105 -10.89 -9.41 0.86
N PRO A 106 -11.37 -10.03 -0.23
CA PRO A 106 -12.77 -10.45 -0.36
C PRO A 106 -13.19 -11.47 0.71
N GLY A 107 -12.23 -12.21 1.26
CA GLY A 107 -12.44 -13.10 2.40
C GLY A 107 -11.12 -13.51 3.05
N LYS A 108 -11.21 -14.10 4.25
CA LYS A 108 -10.04 -14.48 5.06
C LYS A 108 -9.03 -15.38 4.33
N ASN A 109 -9.53 -16.26 3.46
CA ASN A 109 -8.73 -17.25 2.72
C ASN A 109 -8.56 -16.87 1.24
N SER A 110 -8.89 -15.64 0.84
CA SER A 110 -8.72 -15.22 -0.56
C SER A 110 -7.24 -15.03 -0.88
N GLU A 111 -6.83 -15.50 -2.04
CA GLU A 111 -5.54 -15.16 -2.65
C GLU A 111 -5.59 -13.79 -3.34
N ASP A 112 -6.79 -13.27 -3.58
CA ASP A 112 -7.02 -11.93 -4.09
C ASP A 112 -6.91 -10.93 -2.93
N SER A 113 -6.07 -9.92 -3.10
CA SER A 113 -5.88 -8.92 -2.05
C SER A 113 -5.35 -7.59 -2.57
N LEU A 114 -5.75 -6.51 -1.91
CA LEU A 114 -5.11 -5.21 -2.05
C LEU A 114 -4.17 -5.01 -0.87
N MET A 115 -2.89 -4.78 -1.17
CA MET A 115 -1.89 -4.43 -0.17
C MET A 115 -1.60 -2.94 -0.23
N LEU A 116 -1.73 -2.27 0.91
CA LEU A 116 -1.28 -0.90 1.12
C LEU A 116 -0.19 -0.94 2.18
N GLU A 117 0.95 -0.32 1.90
CA GLU A 117 1.93 0.02 2.91
C GLU A 117 2.07 1.53 3.02
N LEU A 118 2.03 2.06 4.25
CA LEU A 118 2.28 3.47 4.53
C LEU A 118 3.28 3.60 5.67
N THR A 119 4.31 4.42 5.46
CA THR A 119 5.34 4.72 6.46
C THR A 119 5.04 6.02 7.20
N ALA A 120 5.69 6.22 8.36
CA ALA A 120 5.43 7.36 9.24
C ALA A 120 5.70 8.74 8.62
N ASP A 121 6.52 8.80 7.58
CA ASP A 121 6.79 10.02 6.81
C ASP A 121 5.72 10.31 5.73
N GLY A 122 4.75 9.42 5.54
CA GLY A 122 3.72 9.50 4.51
C GLY A 122 4.08 8.83 3.19
N SER A 123 5.30 8.32 3.03
CA SER A 123 5.65 7.50 1.87
C SER A 123 4.83 6.20 1.89
N GLY A 124 4.47 5.66 0.73
CA GLY A 124 3.68 4.45 0.69
C GLY A 124 3.67 3.77 -0.65
N LEU A 125 3.24 2.51 -0.66
CA LEU A 125 3.02 1.74 -1.86
C LEU A 125 1.69 1.00 -1.83
N PHE A 126 1.20 0.69 -3.02
CA PHE A 126 -0.02 -0.07 -3.22
C PHE A 126 0.20 -1.13 -4.30
N VAL A 127 -0.32 -2.34 -4.06
CA VAL A 127 -0.26 -3.47 -4.98
C VAL A 127 -1.58 -4.22 -4.94
N ASN A 128 -2.14 -4.54 -6.10
CA ASN A 128 -3.23 -5.51 -6.23
C ASN A 128 -2.66 -6.89 -6.54
N PHE A 129 -3.16 -7.93 -5.87
CA PHE A 129 -2.85 -9.33 -6.12
C PHE A 129 -4.07 -10.04 -6.68
N ASP A 130 -3.93 -10.67 -7.86
CA ASP A 130 -4.93 -11.56 -8.48
C ASP A 130 -4.38 -12.99 -8.43
N LYS A 131 -5.07 -13.86 -7.69
CA LYS A 131 -4.69 -15.26 -7.41
C LYS A 131 -3.24 -15.35 -6.92
N GLY A 132 -2.90 -14.47 -5.97
CA GLY A 132 -1.57 -14.37 -5.38
C GLY A 132 -0.50 -13.76 -6.28
N ASN A 133 -0.80 -13.41 -7.53
CA ASN A 133 0.16 -12.78 -8.44
C ASN A 133 0.12 -11.26 -8.27
N ALA A 134 1.27 -10.67 -7.94
CA ALA A 134 1.40 -9.23 -7.84
C ALA A 134 1.19 -8.55 -9.20
N GLY A 135 0.23 -7.62 -9.25
CA GLY A 135 0.02 -6.69 -10.35
C GLY A 135 1.04 -5.55 -10.36
N PRO A 136 0.74 -4.45 -11.09
CA PRO A 136 1.58 -3.26 -11.11
C PRO A 136 1.75 -2.65 -9.72
N LEU A 137 2.94 -2.09 -9.46
CA LEU A 137 3.24 -1.35 -8.25
C LEU A 137 2.83 0.11 -8.43
N TYR A 138 2.19 0.67 -7.41
CA TYR A 138 1.88 2.09 -7.33
C TYR A 138 2.53 2.69 -6.09
N LYS A 139 2.98 3.95 -6.18
CA LYS A 139 3.37 4.73 -5.01
C LYS A 139 2.24 5.66 -4.60
N VAL A 140 2.08 5.87 -3.31
CA VAL A 140 1.18 6.88 -2.75
C VAL A 140 1.87 8.24 -2.86
N VAL A 141 1.25 9.21 -3.53
CA VAL A 141 1.90 10.51 -3.79
C VAL A 141 1.49 11.62 -2.82
N ASN A 142 0.33 11.48 -2.19
CA ASN A 142 -0.24 12.47 -1.27
C ASN A 142 -0.42 11.92 0.15
N GLY A 143 0.37 10.90 0.51
CA GLY A 143 0.43 10.42 1.88
C GLY A 143 1.09 11.46 2.79
N SER A 144 0.82 11.35 4.09
CA SER A 144 1.36 12.25 5.10
C SER A 144 1.49 11.54 6.44
N SER A 145 2.34 12.10 7.32
CA SER A 145 2.45 11.64 8.70
C SER A 145 1.12 11.72 9.45
N GLU A 146 0.30 12.74 9.19
CA GLU A 146 -1.03 12.85 9.80
C GLU A 146 -1.95 11.68 9.43
N ILE A 147 -1.92 11.24 8.16
CA ILE A 147 -2.71 10.10 7.72
C ILE A 147 -2.15 8.80 8.31
N TYR A 148 -0.82 8.68 8.39
CA TYR A 148 -0.18 7.56 9.08
C TYR A 148 -0.63 7.45 10.54
N GLU A 149 -0.58 8.55 11.32
CA GLU A 149 -1.00 8.54 12.72
C GLU A 149 -2.47 8.15 12.90
N LYS A 150 -3.35 8.57 11.97
CA LYS A 150 -4.76 8.16 11.95
C LYS A 150 -4.91 6.66 11.69
N LEU A 151 -4.17 6.12 10.72
CA LEU A 151 -4.17 4.68 10.42
C LEU A 151 -3.56 3.85 11.55
N HIS A 152 -2.51 4.36 12.20
CA HIS A 152 -1.89 3.73 13.35
C HIS A 152 -2.83 3.70 14.57
N SER A 153 -3.48 4.83 14.86
CA SER A 153 -4.51 4.90 15.91
C SER A 153 -5.67 3.93 15.63
N TYR A 154 -6.07 3.82 14.36
CA TYR A 154 -7.07 2.84 13.95
C TYR A 154 -6.58 1.40 14.13
N TYR A 155 -5.35 1.08 13.71
CA TYR A 155 -4.69 -0.22 13.94
C TYR A 155 -4.79 -0.61 15.43
N LEU A 156 -4.36 0.27 16.33
CA LEU A 156 -4.44 0.03 17.78
C LEU A 156 -5.88 -0.18 18.26
N SER A 157 -6.86 0.54 17.70
CA SER A 157 -8.27 0.42 18.10
C SER A 157 -8.92 -0.91 17.72
N ILE A 158 -8.41 -1.59 16.69
CA ILE A 158 -8.93 -2.89 16.23
C ILE A 158 -8.02 -4.06 16.63
N ASN A 159 -6.79 -3.77 17.06
CA ASN A 159 -5.90 -4.75 17.67
C ASN A 159 -6.50 -5.12 19.03
N LYS A 160 -6.87 -6.39 19.22
CA LYS A 160 -7.31 -6.84 20.53
C LYS A 160 -6.07 -6.92 21.40
N GLU A 161 -6.01 -6.14 22.48
CA GLU A 161 -5.04 -6.39 23.55
C GLU A 161 -5.17 -7.87 23.94
N VAL A 162 -4.11 -8.65 23.73
CA VAL A 162 -3.97 -9.93 24.42
C VAL A 162 -3.63 -9.55 25.86
N PRO A 163 -4.51 -9.79 26.86
CA PRO A 163 -4.15 -9.49 28.23
C PRO A 163 -2.89 -10.29 28.55
N LEU A 164 -1.84 -9.61 29.01
CA LEU A 164 -0.72 -10.27 29.66
C LEU A 164 -1.33 -11.10 30.79
N GLN A 165 -1.37 -12.43 30.64
CA GLN A 165 -1.61 -13.26 31.80
C GLN A 165 -0.43 -13.01 32.73
N GLU A 166 -0.66 -12.19 33.76
CA GLU A 166 0.18 -12.18 34.95
C GLU A 166 0.28 -13.65 35.39
N ASN A 167 1.45 -14.24 35.18
CA ASN A 167 1.85 -15.40 35.94
C ASN A 167 1.96 -14.93 37.39
N GLU A 168 0.83 -14.83 38.09
CA GLU A 168 0.79 -14.90 39.53
C GLU A 168 1.39 -16.25 39.88
N GLY A 169 2.69 -16.20 40.19
CA GLY A 169 3.42 -17.32 40.75
C GLY A 169 2.67 -17.78 41.98
N LYS A 170 1.95 -18.89 41.85
CA LYS A 170 1.55 -19.68 43.00
C LYS A 170 2.83 -20.13 43.69
N GLU A 171 3.13 -19.45 44.79
CA GLU A 171 3.94 -19.92 45.88
C GLU A 171 3.64 -21.42 46.09
N ARG A 172 4.66 -22.25 45.85
CA ARG A 172 4.66 -23.61 46.38
C ARG A 172 5.18 -23.50 47.79
N GLU A 173 4.26 -23.67 48.74
CA GLU A 173 4.60 -24.13 50.09
C GLU A 173 5.50 -25.38 49.99
N GLY A 174 6.59 -25.36 50.75
CA GLY A 174 7.50 -26.46 50.99
C GLY A 174 8.26 -26.20 52.28
#